data_AF-A1HLR1-F1
#
_entry.id   AF-A1HLR1-F1
#
_cell.length_a   1.000
_cell.length_b   1.000
_cell.length_c   1.000
_cell.angle_alpha   90.00
_cell.angle_beta   90.00
_cell.angle_gamma   90.00
#
_symmetry.space_group_name_H-M   'P 1'
#
loop_
_entity.id
_entity.type
_entity.pdbx_description
1 polymer ?
#
loop_
_entity_poly.entity_id
_entity_poly.type
_entity_poly.pdbx_seq_one_letter_code
_entity_poly.pdbx_strand_id
1 'polypeptide(L)'
;MATKKGIVKKTELLEFDTARKIGLIALTLDEDDELIDVKLTNGEQHILLGTRDGMAINFPESQVRVMGRTAHGVKGITLRDGDVVVGMDTVKKDGHVLTVTEAGYGKRTPVEEYRQQSRGGKGLINNKITEKTGKVIGLKVVRPGQELMLITGDGVVIRTKVDEISVTGRNTQGVKVMSVGENDRVVALAAVDKKSDSD
;
A
#
# COMPACT_ATOMS: atom_id res chain seq x y z
N MET A 1 -11.48 2.70 -0.41
CA MET A 1 -11.12 1.87 -1.57
C MET A 1 -10.11 2.62 -2.42
N ALA A 2 -9.11 1.93 -2.97
CA ALA A 2 -8.15 2.47 -3.94
C ALA A 2 -7.98 1.52 -5.13
N THR A 3 -7.74 2.07 -6.31
CA THR A 3 -7.54 1.33 -7.55
C THR A 3 -6.13 1.44 -8.09
N LYS A 4 -5.77 0.51 -8.98
CA LYS A 4 -4.48 0.44 -9.67
C LYS A 4 -4.17 1.71 -10.46
N LYS A 5 -5.18 2.33 -11.10
CA LYS A 5 -5.05 3.61 -11.82
C LYS A 5 -5.10 4.84 -10.91
N GLY A 6 -5.06 4.65 -9.59
CA GLY A 6 -4.94 5.73 -8.63
C GLY A 6 -6.25 6.46 -8.37
N ILE A 7 -7.40 5.81 -8.60
CA ILE A 7 -8.70 6.30 -8.16
C ILE A 7 -8.95 5.86 -6.72
N VAL A 8 -9.55 6.74 -5.92
CA VAL A 8 -9.99 6.45 -4.55
C VAL A 8 -11.47 6.73 -4.39
N LYS A 9 -12.11 5.94 -3.54
CA LYS A 9 -13.52 6.12 -3.19
C LYS A 9 -13.78 5.82 -1.73
N LYS A 10 -14.65 6.64 -1.14
CA LYS A 10 -15.22 6.48 0.20
C LYS A 10 -16.73 6.28 0.09
N THR A 11 -17.25 5.29 0.79
CA THR A 11 -18.66 4.91 0.80
C THR A 11 -19.02 4.58 2.24
N GLU A 12 -20.21 5.00 2.70
CA GLU A 12 -20.69 4.65 4.03
C GLU A 12 -20.77 3.14 4.21
N LEU A 13 -20.38 2.65 5.39
CA LEU A 13 -20.39 1.21 5.64
C LEU A 13 -21.81 0.61 5.56
N LEU A 14 -22.82 1.39 5.96
CA LEU A 14 -24.24 0.99 5.91
C LEU A 14 -24.75 0.71 4.50
N GLU A 15 -24.10 1.22 3.44
CA GLU A 15 -24.45 0.87 2.06
C GLU A 15 -24.22 -0.62 1.74
N PHE A 16 -23.40 -1.29 2.55
CA PHE A 16 -23.11 -2.71 2.43
C PHE A 16 -23.94 -3.59 3.38
N ASP A 17 -24.82 -3.00 4.20
CA ASP A 17 -25.73 -3.75 5.05
C ASP A 17 -26.84 -4.38 4.19
N THR A 18 -26.67 -5.65 3.84
CA THR A 18 -27.62 -6.36 2.99
C THR A 18 -27.61 -7.87 3.26
N ALA A 19 -28.78 -8.50 3.13
CA ALA A 19 -28.93 -9.95 3.18
C ALA A 19 -28.61 -10.68 1.86
N ARG A 20 -28.18 -9.94 0.81
CA ARG A 20 -27.91 -10.50 -0.52
C ARG A 20 -26.71 -11.45 -0.51
N LYS A 21 -26.87 -12.64 -1.09
CA LYS A 21 -25.82 -13.66 -1.19
C LYS A 21 -24.98 -13.60 -2.49
N ILE A 22 -25.43 -12.86 -3.50
CA ILE A 22 -24.85 -12.85 -4.87
C ILE A 22 -23.74 -11.78 -5.03
N GLY A 23 -23.30 -11.18 -3.93
CA GLY A 23 -22.33 -10.07 -3.95
C GLY A 23 -22.96 -8.72 -4.32
N LEU A 24 -22.18 -7.65 -4.16
CA LEU A 24 -22.58 -6.28 -4.45
C LEU A 24 -21.50 -5.59 -5.26
N ILE A 25 -21.90 -4.71 -6.18
CA ILE A 25 -20.95 -3.79 -6.83
C ILE A 25 -20.54 -2.76 -5.77
N ALA A 26 -19.25 -2.74 -5.41
CA ALA A 26 -18.69 -1.79 -4.43
C ALA A 26 -18.08 -0.55 -5.09
N LEU A 27 -17.78 -0.62 -6.39
CA LEU A 27 -17.10 0.40 -7.20
C LEU A 27 -17.30 0.09 -8.68
N THR A 28 -17.52 1.12 -9.50
CA THR A 28 -17.41 0.99 -10.96
C THR A 28 -15.96 1.23 -11.35
N LEU A 29 -15.37 0.25 -12.03
CA LEU A 29 -13.99 0.31 -12.51
C LEU A 29 -13.98 0.69 -13.99
N ASP A 30 -13.01 1.51 -14.38
CA ASP A 30 -12.71 1.73 -15.79
C ASP A 30 -12.01 0.49 -16.36
N GLU A 31 -12.01 0.35 -17.69
CA GLU A 31 -11.29 -0.74 -18.37
C GLU A 31 -9.81 -0.77 -17.96
N ASP A 32 -9.24 -1.96 -17.76
CA ASP A 32 -7.88 -2.19 -17.25
C ASP A 32 -7.56 -1.58 -15.86
N ASP A 33 -8.57 -1.14 -15.10
CA ASP A 33 -8.42 -0.78 -13.69
C ASP A 33 -8.82 -1.94 -12.77
N GLU A 34 -8.22 -1.97 -11.60
CA GLU A 34 -8.40 -3.03 -10.62
C GLU A 34 -8.50 -2.42 -9.23
N LEU A 35 -9.40 -2.94 -8.40
CA LEU A 35 -9.43 -2.59 -6.98
C LEU A 35 -8.21 -3.26 -6.29
N ILE A 36 -7.31 -2.46 -5.73
CA ILE A 36 -6.07 -2.98 -5.13
C ILE A 36 -6.12 -3.09 -3.61
N ASP A 37 -6.90 -2.24 -2.93
CA ASP A 37 -6.97 -2.26 -1.46
C ASP A 37 -8.24 -1.56 -0.95
N VAL A 38 -8.65 -1.93 0.26
CA VAL A 38 -9.82 -1.41 0.97
C VAL A 38 -9.47 -1.24 2.45
N LYS A 39 -9.84 -0.10 3.02
CA LYS A 39 -9.64 0.22 4.43
C LYS A 39 -10.94 0.75 4.99
N LEU A 40 -11.30 0.29 6.19
CA LEU A 40 -12.30 0.95 7.01
C LEU A 40 -11.66 2.20 7.60
N THR A 41 -12.42 3.29 7.58
CA THR A 41 -11.99 4.59 8.10
C THR A 41 -13.10 5.21 8.94
N ASN A 42 -12.74 6.19 9.78
CA ASN A 42 -13.65 6.81 10.74
C ASN A 42 -13.95 8.29 10.44
N GLY A 43 -13.45 8.83 9.32
CA GLY A 43 -13.61 10.23 8.92
C GLY A 43 -12.40 11.12 9.21
N GLU A 44 -11.47 10.68 10.07
CA GLU A 44 -10.35 11.48 10.57
C GLU A 44 -8.99 10.97 10.08
N GLN A 45 -8.95 9.88 9.30
CA GLN A 45 -7.69 9.26 8.92
C GLN A 45 -7.03 9.93 7.72
N HIS A 46 -5.73 9.70 7.62
CA HIS A 46 -4.95 10.01 6.44
C HIS A 46 -4.78 8.76 5.59
N ILE A 47 -4.92 8.92 4.28
CA ILE A 47 -4.73 7.88 3.28
C ILE A 47 -3.34 8.03 2.67
N LEU A 48 -2.58 6.95 2.71
CA LEU A 48 -1.29 6.82 2.07
C LEU A 48 -1.43 5.89 0.86
N LEU A 49 -1.07 6.36 -0.33
CA LEU A 49 -0.96 5.53 -1.53
C LEU A 49 0.50 5.41 -1.94
N GLY A 50 0.94 4.22 -2.32
CA GLY A 50 2.27 3.96 -2.87
C GLY A 50 2.20 3.46 -4.31
N THR A 51 3.16 3.88 -5.14
CA THR A 51 3.22 3.49 -6.56
C THR A 51 4.40 2.57 -6.86
N ARG A 52 4.27 1.85 -7.97
CA ARG A 52 5.28 0.90 -8.48
C ARG A 52 6.62 1.57 -8.75
N ASP A 53 6.59 2.82 -9.25
CA ASP A 53 7.79 3.60 -9.52
C ASP A 53 8.37 4.32 -8.29
N GLY A 54 7.89 3.98 -7.10
CA GLY A 54 8.47 4.46 -5.84
C GLY A 54 8.01 5.86 -5.46
N MET A 55 6.82 6.29 -5.86
CA MET A 55 6.16 7.49 -5.34
C MET A 55 5.19 7.13 -4.22
N ALA A 56 4.90 8.07 -3.33
CA ALA A 56 3.79 7.95 -2.38
C ALA A 56 3.11 9.30 -2.11
N ILE A 57 1.81 9.30 -1.89
CA ILE A 57 1.04 10.49 -1.49
C ILE A 57 0.30 10.24 -0.19
N ASN A 58 0.32 11.22 0.71
CA ASN A 58 -0.43 11.23 1.97
C ASN A 58 -1.44 12.38 1.96
N PHE A 59 -2.73 12.10 2.09
CA PHE A 59 -3.78 13.13 2.15
C PHE A 59 -4.88 12.75 3.16
N PRO A 60 -5.55 13.72 3.80
CA PRO A 60 -6.64 13.43 4.73
C PRO A 60 -7.86 12.89 3.99
N GLU A 61 -8.53 11.90 4.56
CA GLU A 61 -9.69 11.25 3.94
C GLU A 61 -10.90 12.18 3.76
N SER A 62 -10.91 13.31 4.47
CA SER A 62 -11.91 14.38 4.32
C SER A 62 -11.90 15.00 2.91
N GLN A 63 -10.79 14.90 2.17
CA GLN A 63 -10.72 15.33 0.76
C GLN A 63 -11.38 14.35 -0.23
N VAL A 64 -11.86 13.21 0.26
CA VAL A 64 -12.67 12.25 -0.51
C VAL A 64 -14.09 12.34 0.03
N ARG A 65 -14.98 12.96 -0.75
CA ARG A 65 -16.41 12.98 -0.42
C ARG A 65 -16.98 11.56 -0.37
N VAL A 66 -17.96 11.36 0.49
CA VAL A 66 -18.75 10.12 0.53
C VAL A 66 -19.54 9.99 -0.78
N MET A 67 -19.56 8.79 -1.32
CA MET A 67 -20.23 8.45 -2.58
C MET A 67 -20.93 7.09 -2.47
N GLY A 68 -21.99 6.90 -3.26
CA GLY A 68 -22.67 5.62 -3.37
C GLY A 68 -21.79 4.50 -3.96
N ARG A 69 -22.26 3.27 -3.80
CA ARG A 69 -21.52 2.06 -4.21
C ARG A 69 -21.19 1.97 -5.70
N THR A 70 -22.04 2.49 -6.58
CA THR A 70 -21.82 2.44 -8.04
C THR A 70 -21.02 3.62 -8.58
N ALA A 71 -20.61 4.58 -7.74
CA ALA A 71 -19.78 5.69 -8.20
C ALA A 71 -18.36 5.22 -8.56
N HIS A 72 -17.73 5.90 -9.53
CA HIS A 72 -16.35 5.66 -9.98
C HIS A 72 -15.30 6.12 -8.97
N GLY A 73 -15.60 7.13 -8.14
CA GLY A 73 -14.62 7.71 -7.21
C GLY A 73 -13.93 8.96 -7.77
N VAL A 74 -12.81 9.33 -7.17
CA VAL A 74 -12.03 10.53 -7.52
C VAL A 74 -10.53 10.21 -7.52
N LYS A 75 -9.73 10.95 -8.29
CA LYS A 75 -8.28 10.74 -8.39
C LYS A 75 -7.57 10.84 -7.03
N GLY A 76 -6.97 9.78 -6.51
CA GLY A 76 -6.16 9.80 -5.29
C GLY A 76 -4.75 10.33 -5.52
N ILE A 77 -4.11 9.90 -6.61
CA ILE A 77 -2.75 10.26 -6.99
C ILE A 77 -2.67 10.48 -8.51
N THR A 78 -1.85 11.43 -8.96
CA THR A 78 -1.48 11.55 -10.38
C THR A 78 -0.30 10.64 -10.65
N LEU A 79 -0.54 9.60 -11.45
CA LEU A 79 0.47 8.64 -11.89
C LEU A 79 1.30 9.20 -13.04
N ARG A 80 2.54 8.73 -13.16
CA ARG A 80 3.36 8.91 -14.37
C ARG A 80 2.99 7.85 -15.39
N ASP A 81 3.42 8.04 -16.63
CA ASP A 81 3.17 7.08 -17.71
C ASP A 81 3.70 5.70 -17.34
N GLY A 82 2.81 4.71 -17.38
CA GLY A 82 3.11 3.34 -17.00
C GLY A 82 3.24 3.09 -15.50
N ASP A 83 3.10 4.09 -14.62
CA ASP A 83 3.09 3.86 -13.18
C ASP A 83 1.70 3.37 -12.71
N VAL A 84 1.65 2.65 -11.60
CA VAL A 84 0.42 2.11 -11.00
C VAL A 84 0.50 2.14 -9.48
N VAL A 85 -0.65 2.22 -8.81
CA VAL A 85 -0.72 2.06 -7.36
C VAL A 85 -0.52 0.60 -6.98
N VAL A 86 0.36 0.34 -6.03
CA VAL A 86 0.72 -1.00 -5.53
C VAL A 86 0.36 -1.21 -4.06
N GLY A 87 -0.14 -0.16 -3.39
CA GLY A 87 -0.63 -0.28 -2.03
C GLY A 87 -1.36 0.96 -1.56
N MET A 88 -2.31 0.75 -0.64
CA MET A 88 -2.93 1.80 0.15
C MET A 88 -2.88 1.41 1.62
N ASP A 89 -2.64 2.38 2.49
CA ASP A 89 -2.90 2.20 3.91
C ASP A 89 -3.39 3.48 4.57
N THR A 90 -3.81 3.35 5.83
CA THR A 90 -4.08 4.51 6.67
C THR A 90 -2.87 4.83 7.51
N VAL A 91 -2.50 6.11 7.57
CA VAL A 91 -1.40 6.56 8.43
C VAL A 91 -1.78 6.32 9.89
N LYS A 92 -0.87 5.74 10.65
CA LYS A 92 -0.98 5.55 12.10
C LYS A 92 0.17 6.28 12.76
N LYS A 93 -0.12 7.04 13.82
CA LYS A 93 0.91 7.68 14.65
C LYS A 93 1.92 6.63 15.11
N ASP A 94 3.20 6.99 15.13
CA ASP A 94 4.32 6.13 15.54
C ASP A 94 4.51 4.88 14.64
N GLY A 95 3.81 4.82 13.50
CA GLY A 95 3.93 3.78 12.51
C GLY A 95 5.10 4.02 11.55
N HIS A 96 5.45 2.98 10.80
CA HIS A 96 6.42 3.07 9.71
C HIS A 96 5.78 2.66 8.40
N VAL A 97 6.15 3.34 7.32
CA VAL A 97 5.88 2.90 5.97
C VAL A 97 6.91 1.84 5.60
N LEU A 98 6.47 0.59 5.54
CA LEU A 98 7.24 -0.52 5.00
C LEU A 98 7.04 -0.56 3.49
N THR A 99 8.14 -0.50 2.73
CA THR A 99 8.15 -0.66 1.27
C THR A 99 9.04 -1.83 0.90
N VAL A 100 8.59 -2.67 -0.04
CA VAL A 100 9.37 -3.80 -0.57
C VAL A 100 9.36 -3.77 -2.10
N THR A 101 10.50 -4.12 -2.70
CA THR A 101 10.70 -4.18 -4.15
C THR A 101 10.77 -5.62 -4.67
N GLU A 102 10.60 -5.78 -5.97
CA GLU A 102 10.57 -7.10 -6.64
C GLU A 102 11.89 -7.88 -6.49
N ALA A 103 13.03 -7.20 -6.35
CA ALA A 103 14.34 -7.84 -6.11
C ALA A 103 14.62 -8.13 -4.61
N GLY A 104 13.61 -8.06 -3.74
CA GLY A 104 13.74 -8.39 -2.32
C GLY A 104 14.44 -7.32 -1.49
N TYR A 105 14.46 -6.06 -1.93
CA TYR A 105 14.89 -4.93 -1.11
C TYR A 105 13.70 -4.37 -0.33
N GLY A 106 13.94 -3.98 0.91
CA GLY A 106 12.93 -3.39 1.76
C GLY A 106 13.49 -2.39 2.75
N LYS A 107 12.61 -1.52 3.24
CA LYS A 107 12.92 -0.55 4.28
C LYS A 107 11.68 -0.10 5.00
N ARG A 108 11.88 0.37 6.23
CA ARG A 108 10.91 1.13 7.00
C ARG A 108 11.27 2.60 6.97
N THR A 109 10.28 3.47 6.83
CA THR A 109 10.46 4.92 6.94
C THR A 109 9.38 5.47 7.87
N PRO A 110 9.73 6.31 8.87
CA PRO A 110 8.73 6.90 9.75
C PRO A 110 7.62 7.61 8.95
N VAL A 111 6.37 7.46 9.36
CA VAL A 111 5.23 8.05 8.64
C VAL A 111 5.31 9.58 8.60
N GLU A 112 5.99 10.19 9.56
CA GLU A 112 6.20 11.63 9.71
C GLU A 112 7.01 12.21 8.54
N GLU A 113 7.84 11.40 7.85
CA GLU A 113 8.55 11.86 6.65
C GLU A 113 7.61 12.07 5.45
N TYR A 114 6.40 11.49 5.49
CA TYR A 114 5.38 11.62 4.44
C TYR A 114 4.45 12.78 4.77
N ARG A 115 4.93 14.00 4.63
CA ARG A 115 4.12 15.20 4.85
C ARG A 115 2.80 15.15 4.08
N GLN A 116 1.76 15.73 4.68
CA GLN A 116 0.47 15.88 4.02
C GLN A 116 0.60 16.66 2.70
N GLN A 117 -0.12 16.19 1.69
CA GLN A 117 -0.31 16.85 0.40
C GLN A 117 -1.80 16.91 0.05
N SER A 118 -2.16 17.71 -0.95
CA SER A 118 -3.51 17.66 -1.53
C SER A 118 -3.70 16.38 -2.35
N ARG A 119 -4.86 15.75 -2.22
CA ARG A 119 -5.30 14.60 -3.01
C ARG A 119 -5.14 14.89 -4.51
N GLY A 120 -4.68 13.90 -5.27
CA GLY A 120 -4.49 14.01 -6.72
C GLY A 120 -3.14 14.61 -7.13
N GLY A 121 -2.27 14.97 -6.18
CA GLY A 121 -0.89 15.35 -6.46
C GLY A 121 -0.03 14.18 -6.99
N LYS A 122 1.22 14.45 -7.37
CA LYS A 122 2.19 13.43 -7.84
C LYS A 122 2.87 12.63 -6.72
N GLY A 123 2.63 12.98 -5.46
CA GLY A 123 3.30 12.39 -4.32
C GLY A 123 4.73 12.89 -4.08
N LEU A 124 5.42 12.24 -3.15
CA LEU A 124 6.84 12.39 -2.83
C LEU A 124 7.56 11.09 -3.22
N ILE A 125 8.89 11.16 -3.38
CA ILE A 125 9.70 9.94 -3.51
C ILE A 125 9.52 9.12 -2.22
N ASN A 126 9.15 7.85 -2.38
CA ASN A 126 8.98 6.85 -1.33
C ASN A 126 10.15 5.87 -1.27
N ASN A 127 10.69 5.50 -2.43
CA ASN A 127 11.81 4.59 -2.57
C ASN A 127 12.64 4.97 -3.80
N LYS A 128 13.97 5.00 -3.66
CA LYS A 128 14.86 5.22 -4.80
C LYS A 128 14.98 3.93 -5.61
N ILE A 129 14.27 3.89 -6.74
CA ILE A 129 14.31 2.75 -7.66
C ILE A 129 15.61 2.77 -8.47
N THR A 130 16.25 1.61 -8.53
CA THR A 130 17.46 1.36 -9.31
C THR A 130 17.29 0.02 -10.04
N GLU A 131 18.14 -0.26 -11.02
CA GLU A 131 18.17 -1.58 -11.69
C GLU A 131 18.35 -2.72 -10.68
N LYS A 132 19.15 -2.48 -9.63
CA LYS A 132 19.41 -3.46 -8.57
C LYS A 132 18.20 -3.77 -7.69
N THR A 133 17.35 -2.78 -7.42
CA THR A 133 16.18 -2.97 -6.56
C THR A 133 14.97 -3.48 -7.32
N GLY A 134 14.88 -3.15 -8.61
CA GLY A 134 13.63 -3.27 -9.36
C GLY A 134 12.53 -2.37 -8.78
N LYS A 135 11.31 -2.56 -9.29
CA LYS A 135 10.11 -1.80 -8.94
C LYS A 135 9.55 -2.15 -7.56
N VAL A 136 8.76 -1.24 -6.98
CA VAL A 136 8.02 -1.51 -5.74
C VAL A 136 6.90 -2.51 -6.01
N ILE A 137 6.79 -3.55 -5.19
CA ILE A 137 5.69 -4.53 -5.27
C ILE A 137 4.58 -4.28 -4.26
N GLY A 138 4.87 -3.49 -3.22
CA GLY A 138 3.84 -3.06 -2.28
C GLY A 138 4.37 -2.18 -1.16
N LEU A 139 3.41 -1.61 -0.44
CA LEU A 139 3.61 -0.73 0.69
C LEU A 139 2.56 -1.04 1.77
N LYS A 140 2.98 -1.05 3.05
CA LYS A 140 2.07 -1.15 4.20
C LYS A 140 2.52 -0.22 5.32
N VAL A 141 1.57 0.30 6.09
CA VAL A 141 1.90 0.98 7.35
C VAL A 141 1.95 -0.08 8.44
N VAL A 142 3.13 -0.27 9.00
CA VAL A 142 3.43 -1.29 10.00
C VAL A 142 3.76 -0.69 11.36
N ARG A 143 3.61 -1.49 12.40
CA ARG A 143 3.90 -1.16 13.80
C ARG A 143 4.95 -2.11 14.37
N PRO A 144 5.65 -1.70 15.44
CA PRO A 144 6.52 -2.61 16.19
C PRO A 144 5.77 -3.87 16.62
N GLY A 145 6.46 -5.00 16.63
CA GLY A 145 5.90 -6.31 16.98
C GLY A 145 5.13 -7.04 15.86
N GLN A 146 4.92 -6.41 14.70
CA GLN A 146 4.38 -7.08 13.53
C GLN A 146 5.47 -7.89 12.80
N GLU A 147 5.03 -8.80 11.93
CA GLU A 147 5.89 -9.57 11.05
C GLU A 147 5.53 -9.33 9.58
N LEU A 148 6.55 -9.39 8.74
CA LEU A 148 6.44 -9.34 7.29
C LEU A 148 6.53 -10.77 6.75
N MET A 149 5.58 -11.14 5.91
CA MET A 149 5.67 -12.32 5.05
C MET A 149 5.92 -11.88 3.61
N LEU A 150 6.87 -12.51 2.94
CA LEU A 150 7.16 -12.32 1.51
C LEU A 150 7.09 -13.66 0.79
N ILE A 151 6.59 -13.64 -0.43
CA ILE A 151 6.56 -14.79 -1.34
C ILE A 151 7.11 -14.40 -2.71
N THR A 152 7.91 -15.27 -3.30
CA THR A 152 8.40 -15.11 -4.67
C THR A 152 7.57 -15.87 -5.69
N GLY A 153 7.80 -15.61 -6.98
CA GLY A 153 7.13 -16.30 -8.08
C GLY A 153 7.36 -17.81 -8.04
N ASP A 154 8.56 -18.22 -7.62
CA ASP A 154 8.94 -19.63 -7.45
C ASP A 154 8.39 -20.27 -6.16
N GLY A 155 7.61 -19.52 -5.38
CA GLY A 155 6.94 -20.03 -4.17
C GLY A 155 7.82 -20.07 -2.93
N VAL A 156 8.99 -19.41 -2.93
CA VAL A 156 9.81 -19.26 -1.71
C VAL A 156 9.11 -18.28 -0.78
N VAL A 157 8.82 -18.72 0.44
CA VAL A 157 8.18 -17.90 1.47
C VAL A 157 9.16 -17.61 2.61
N ILE A 158 9.28 -16.35 3.01
CA ILE A 158 10.00 -15.96 4.22
C ILE A 158 9.10 -15.19 5.18
N ARG A 159 9.43 -15.27 6.47
CA ARG A 159 8.81 -14.51 7.56
C ARG A 159 9.91 -13.79 8.32
N THR A 160 9.77 -12.49 8.53
CA THR A 160 10.77 -11.65 9.20
C THR A 160 10.07 -10.68 10.13
N LYS A 161 10.63 -10.42 11.31
CA LYS A 161 10.07 -9.38 12.19
C LYS A 161 10.23 -8.03 11.53
N VAL A 162 9.17 -7.23 11.55
CA VAL A 162 9.22 -5.86 11.03
C VAL A 162 10.34 -5.07 11.72
N ASP A 163 10.59 -5.34 13.00
CA ASP A 163 11.61 -4.68 13.82
C ASP A 163 13.05 -4.94 13.38
N GLU A 164 13.30 -6.01 12.63
CA GLU A 164 14.62 -6.35 12.09
C GLU A 164 14.90 -5.63 10.76
N ILE A 165 13.86 -5.07 10.11
CA ILE A 165 14.01 -4.35 8.85
C ILE A 165 14.54 -2.94 9.12
N SER A 166 15.58 -2.52 8.39
CA SER A 166 16.23 -1.23 8.61
C SER A 166 15.29 -0.04 8.45
N VAL A 167 15.41 0.91 9.38
CA VAL A 167 14.75 2.22 9.31
C VAL A 167 15.67 3.18 8.56
N THR A 168 15.19 3.72 7.44
CA THR A 168 15.93 4.70 6.64
C THR A 168 14.97 5.73 6.04
N GLY A 169 15.50 6.86 5.57
CA GLY A 169 14.69 7.92 4.98
C GLY A 169 13.96 7.49 3.69
N ARG A 170 13.07 8.37 3.21
CA ARG A 170 12.28 8.09 2.00
C ARG A 170 13.13 7.88 0.74
N ASN A 171 14.09 8.76 0.46
CA ASN A 171 14.87 8.74 -0.78
C ASN A 171 16.10 7.82 -0.69
N THR A 172 15.89 6.59 -0.24
CA THR A 172 16.91 5.53 -0.16
C THR A 172 16.42 4.29 -0.90
N GLN A 173 17.34 3.37 -1.22
CA GLN A 173 17.03 2.13 -1.94
C GLN A 173 16.59 0.98 -1.01
N GLY A 174 16.77 1.13 0.30
CA GLY A 174 16.56 0.07 1.30
C GLY A 174 17.70 -0.95 1.37
N VAL A 175 17.46 -2.02 2.14
CA VAL A 175 18.38 -3.13 2.37
C VAL A 175 17.79 -4.44 1.85
N LYS A 176 18.61 -5.45 1.64
CA LYS A 176 18.10 -6.77 1.22
C LYS A 176 17.36 -7.42 2.39
N VAL A 177 16.05 -7.64 2.23
CA VAL A 177 15.18 -8.35 3.17
C VAL A 177 14.94 -9.80 2.75
N MET A 178 15.04 -10.07 1.45
CA MET A 178 14.92 -11.40 0.87
C MET A 178 15.96 -11.58 -0.23
N SER A 179 16.67 -12.71 -0.20
CA SER A 179 17.43 -13.15 -1.36
C SER A 179 16.49 -13.78 -2.37
N VAL A 180 16.56 -13.31 -3.61
CA VAL A 180 15.74 -13.76 -4.73
C VAL A 180 16.65 -14.46 -5.73
N GLY A 181 16.18 -15.57 -6.30
CA GLY A 181 16.92 -16.33 -7.32
C GLY A 181 17.10 -15.57 -8.63
N GLU A 182 17.95 -16.11 -9.50
CA GLU A 182 18.09 -15.60 -10.87
C GLU A 182 16.77 -15.82 -11.64
N ASN A 183 16.21 -14.77 -12.25
CA ASN A 183 14.90 -14.75 -12.90
C ASN A 183 13.67 -14.93 -12.00
N ASP A 184 13.84 -14.97 -10.68
CA ASP A 184 12.73 -14.93 -9.72
C ASP A 184 12.48 -13.48 -9.25
N ARG A 185 11.32 -13.25 -8.62
CA ARG A 185 10.95 -11.95 -8.02
C ARG A 185 9.98 -12.12 -6.88
N VAL A 186 10.01 -11.20 -5.92
CA VAL A 186 8.94 -11.06 -4.93
C VAL A 186 7.64 -10.69 -5.65
N VAL A 187 6.58 -11.45 -5.43
CA VAL A 187 5.27 -11.23 -6.08
C VAL A 187 4.20 -10.75 -5.11
N ALA A 188 4.34 -11.02 -3.80
CA ALA A 188 3.41 -10.52 -2.80
C ALA A 188 4.07 -10.31 -1.44
N LEU A 189 3.45 -9.44 -0.64
CA LEU A 189 3.81 -9.17 0.74
C LEU A 189 2.57 -9.13 1.63
N ALA A 190 2.71 -9.53 2.88
CA ALA A 190 1.70 -9.33 3.91
C ALA A 190 2.35 -8.87 5.21
N ALA A 191 1.73 -7.93 5.90
CA ALA A 191 2.05 -7.61 7.29
C ALA A 191 1.04 -8.32 8.19
N VAL A 192 1.53 -9.08 9.16
CA VAL A 192 0.71 -9.85 10.09
C VAL A 192 1.03 -9.44 11.51
N ASP A 193 0.00 -9.36 12.35
CA ASP A 193 0.21 -9.24 13.79
C ASP A 193 0.79 -10.57 14.30
N LYS A 194 1.74 -10.49 15.24
CA LYS A 194 2.25 -11.68 15.90
C LYS A 194 1.09 -12.37 16.59
N LYS A 195 0.82 -13.64 16.25
CA LYS A 195 -0.11 -14.46 17.03
C LYS A 195 0.38 -14.46 18.48
N SER A 196 -0.50 -14.17 19.43
CA SER A 196 -0.26 -14.61 20.79
C SER A 196 -0.14 -16.13 20.72
N ASP A 197 0.98 -16.68 21.18
CA ASP A 197 1.11 -18.11 21.43
C ASP A 197 0.15 -18.42 22.59
N SER A 198 -1.12 -18.63 22.26
CA SER A 198 -2.10 -19.26 23.13
C SER A 198 -2.17 -20.71 22.71
N ASP A 199 -1.49 -21.55 23.50
CA ASP A 199 -1.62 -23.01 23.51
C ASP A 199 -3.10 -23.44 23.64
#